data_AF-A0AAD7K983-F1
#
_entry.id   AF-A0AAD7K983-F1
#
_cell.length_a   1.000
_cell.length_b   1.000
_cell.length_c   1.000
_cell.angle_alpha   90.00
_cell.angle_beta   90.00
_cell.angle_gamma   90.00
#
_symmetry.space_group_name_H-M   'P 1'
#
loop_
_entity.id
_entity.type
_entity.pdbx_description
1 polymer ?
#
loop_
_entity_poly.entity_id
_entity_poly.type
_entity_poly.pdbx_seq_one_letter_code
_entity_poly.pdbx_strand_id
1 'polypeptide(L)'
;ARLATVALAAVSVSAARYPSFGTLRTTNSSGVMNVVINNTYSEINLFDLHVQSDLANLIETLQANDTDIRVVSPLPFFDPGIPDMTFPVALLWNITQLPQATIAVIEGRARGIGNEFLMSCDMRFATTSPSVLLAQLETSFGLNPGAGGAMYLAHQIGRGRTFEYVFASKDIDAVTADKYGWINRAFDTSAELRDYVDALAARIALFPAAGIVGTKAGINAVSRPPMDVIIQEAQNIIGVLSQTPVTQAFAKKFVAVTNNQSLGDLELNYGEKLVSLFQ
;
A
#
# COMPACT_ATOMS: atom_id res chain seq x y z
N ALA A 1 35.42 33.99 28.85
CA ALA A 1 33.96 34.04 28.59
C ALA A 1 33.45 32.61 28.55
N ARG A 2 32.54 32.23 29.45
CA ARG A 2 31.98 30.88 29.59
C ARG A 2 30.95 30.66 28.48
N LEU A 3 31.14 29.64 27.65
CA LEU A 3 30.12 29.17 26.71
C LEU A 3 29.10 28.33 27.49
N ALA A 4 27.86 28.80 27.51
CA ALA A 4 26.74 28.19 28.18
C ALA A 4 26.33 26.89 27.47
N THR A 5 26.23 25.82 28.23
CA THR A 5 25.62 24.54 27.84
C THR A 5 24.14 24.77 27.56
N VAL A 6 23.73 24.72 26.29
CA VAL A 6 22.32 24.67 25.91
C VAL A 6 21.83 23.25 26.19
N ALA A 7 21.09 23.08 27.28
CA ALA A 7 20.34 21.87 27.53
C ALA A 7 19.25 21.75 26.45
N LEU A 8 19.38 20.76 25.57
CA LEU A 8 18.27 20.32 24.72
C LEU A 8 17.21 19.71 25.64
N ALA A 9 16.18 20.51 25.97
CA ALA A 9 14.94 19.97 26.50
C ALA A 9 14.36 19.05 25.43
N ALA A 10 14.24 17.76 25.73
CA ALA A 10 13.46 16.83 24.94
C ALA A 10 12.01 17.34 24.94
N VAL A 11 11.58 17.92 23.83
CA VAL A 11 10.17 18.23 23.61
C VAL A 11 9.48 16.89 23.40
N SER A 12 8.83 16.37 24.43
CA SER A 12 7.86 15.30 24.29
C SER A 12 6.69 15.84 23.47
N VAL A 13 6.69 15.59 22.16
CA VAL A 13 5.52 15.81 21.31
C VAL A 13 4.44 14.87 21.81
N SER A 14 3.33 15.43 22.28
CA SER A 14 2.29 14.65 22.97
C SER A 14 1.63 13.66 22.02
N ALA A 15 1.38 12.46 22.51
CA ALA A 15 0.60 11.41 21.84
C ALA A 15 -0.88 11.78 21.57
N ALA A 16 -1.27 13.05 21.71
CA ALA A 16 -2.64 13.53 21.75
C ALA A 16 -3.15 14.14 20.43
N ARG A 17 -2.38 14.07 19.33
CA ARG A 17 -2.73 14.70 18.05
C ARG A 17 -3.53 13.81 17.09
N TYR A 18 -3.38 12.48 17.18
CA TYR A 18 -4.04 11.55 16.27
C TYR A 18 -5.21 10.86 16.97
N PRO A 19 -6.36 10.71 16.30
CA PRO A 19 -7.49 9.97 16.85
C PRO A 19 -7.09 8.51 17.10
N SER A 20 -7.75 7.86 18.06
CA SER A 20 -7.65 6.42 18.21
C SER A 20 -8.38 5.74 17.04
N PHE A 21 -7.65 4.98 16.24
CA PHE A 21 -8.20 4.22 15.12
C PHE A 21 -8.61 2.81 15.56
N GLY A 22 -9.66 2.27 14.93
CA GLY A 22 -10.09 0.89 15.15
C GLY A 22 -9.13 -0.10 14.49
N THR A 23 -8.59 0.28 13.33
CA THR A 23 -7.82 -0.59 12.42
C THR A 23 -6.37 -0.16 12.24
N LEU A 24 -5.97 1.00 12.80
CA LEU A 24 -4.59 1.50 12.74
C LEU A 24 -3.99 1.63 14.14
N ARG A 25 -2.68 1.35 14.23
CA ARG A 25 -1.87 1.65 15.40
C ARG A 25 -0.79 2.63 14.98
N THR A 26 -0.74 3.78 15.64
CA THR A 26 0.20 4.85 15.30
C THR A 26 1.11 5.15 16.48
N THR A 27 2.41 5.28 16.21
CA THR A 27 3.36 5.88 17.15
C THR A 27 4.07 7.02 16.44
N ASN A 28 4.42 8.09 17.15
CA ASN A 28 5.17 9.22 16.59
C ASN A 28 6.37 9.52 17.48
N SER A 29 7.54 9.61 16.88
CA SER A 29 8.78 10.02 17.54
C SER A 29 9.68 10.77 16.56
N SER A 30 10.19 11.93 16.98
CA SER A 30 11.27 12.65 16.28
C SER A 30 11.03 12.91 14.78
N GLY A 31 9.81 13.28 14.38
CA GLY A 31 9.51 13.54 12.97
C GLY A 31 9.22 12.28 12.14
N VAL A 32 9.08 11.13 12.80
CA VAL A 32 8.71 9.85 12.20
C VAL A 32 7.49 9.30 12.91
N MET A 33 6.36 9.24 12.21
CA MET A 33 5.25 8.38 12.61
C MET A 33 5.37 7.02 11.93
N ASN A 34 5.19 5.98 12.73
CA ASN A 34 4.96 4.63 12.30
C ASN A 34 3.46 4.35 12.34
N VAL A 35 2.94 3.81 11.24
CA VAL A 35 1.55 3.34 11.14
C VAL A 35 1.57 1.85 10.85
N VAL A 36 0.94 1.08 11.73
CA VAL A 36 0.74 -0.36 11.57
C VAL A 36 -0.74 -0.59 11.32
N ILE A 37 -1.06 -1.22 10.19
CA ILE A 37 -2.40 -1.71 9.94
C ILE A 37 -2.65 -2.97 10.76
N ASN A 38 -3.71 -2.92 11.54
CA ASN A 38 -4.17 -3.99 12.41
C ASN A 38 -5.71 -3.95 12.42
N ASN A 39 -6.31 -4.42 11.33
CA ASN A 39 -7.76 -4.47 11.18
C ASN A 39 -8.33 -5.60 12.04
N THR A 40 -8.82 -5.29 13.24
CA THR A 40 -9.42 -6.28 14.15
C THR A 40 -10.75 -6.84 13.66
N TYR A 41 -11.33 -6.30 12.58
CA TYR A 41 -12.55 -6.79 11.95
C TYR A 41 -12.27 -7.87 10.88
N SER A 42 -11.00 -8.14 10.59
CA SER A 42 -10.59 -9.10 9.56
C SER A 42 -9.39 -9.94 10.02
N GLU A 43 -9.47 -11.26 9.81
CA GLU A 43 -8.34 -12.17 10.07
C GLU A 43 -7.15 -11.95 9.13
N ILE A 44 -7.39 -11.29 7.99
CA ILE A 44 -6.42 -11.13 6.90
C ILE A 44 -6.20 -9.67 6.54
N ASN A 45 -6.49 -8.72 7.43
CA ASN A 45 -6.33 -7.28 7.18
C ASN A 45 -7.03 -6.77 5.91
N LEU A 46 -8.26 -7.24 5.62
CA LEU A 46 -9.06 -6.75 4.47
C LEU A 46 -9.10 -5.22 4.43
N PHE A 47 -9.04 -4.66 3.21
CA PHE A 47 -9.13 -3.20 2.96
C PHE A 47 -10.59 -2.76 2.97
N ASP A 48 -11.30 -3.09 4.03
CA ASP A 48 -12.72 -2.83 4.19
C ASP A 48 -13.03 -1.36 4.51
N LEU A 49 -14.31 -1.04 4.68
CA LEU A 49 -14.76 0.31 5.03
C LEU A 49 -14.18 0.83 6.36
N HIS A 50 -13.80 -0.03 7.31
CA HIS A 50 -13.20 0.39 8.57
C HIS A 50 -11.77 0.90 8.33
N VAL A 51 -10.96 0.13 7.59
CA VAL A 51 -9.61 0.55 7.18
C VAL A 51 -9.67 1.81 6.33
N GLN A 52 -10.57 1.85 5.34
CA GLN A 52 -10.71 2.99 4.44
C GLN A 52 -11.07 4.26 5.22
N SER A 53 -11.99 4.18 6.18
CA SER A 53 -12.40 5.31 7.03
C SER A 53 -11.25 5.79 7.92
N ASP A 54 -10.56 4.88 8.61
CA ASP A 54 -9.43 5.24 9.48
C ASP A 54 -8.27 5.85 8.68
N LEU A 55 -7.96 5.30 7.50
CA LEU A 55 -6.96 5.86 6.61
C LEU A 55 -7.38 7.22 6.05
N ALA A 56 -8.65 7.43 5.71
CA ALA A 56 -9.13 8.71 5.23
C ALA A 56 -8.93 9.80 6.29
N ASN A 57 -9.32 9.52 7.54
CA ASN A 57 -9.13 10.42 8.67
C ASN A 57 -7.63 10.70 8.93
N LEU A 58 -6.79 9.67 8.84
CA LEU A 58 -5.34 9.83 8.98
C LEU A 58 -4.78 10.72 7.87
N ILE A 59 -5.13 10.46 6.60
CA ILE A 59 -4.65 11.21 5.44
C ILE A 59 -5.09 12.67 5.53
N GLU A 60 -6.35 12.94 5.89
CA GLU A 60 -6.83 14.31 6.11
C GLU A 60 -6.01 15.01 7.21
N THR A 61 -5.74 14.32 8.32
CA THR A 61 -4.91 14.86 9.41
C THR A 61 -3.48 15.17 8.94
N LEU A 62 -2.88 14.28 8.13
CA LEU A 62 -1.54 14.45 7.58
C LEU A 62 -1.47 15.59 6.57
N GLN A 63 -2.50 15.75 5.74
CA GLN A 63 -2.61 16.85 4.77
C GLN A 63 -2.81 18.20 5.47
N ALA A 64 -3.59 18.22 6.56
CA ALA A 64 -4.01 19.45 7.20
C ALA A 64 -2.87 20.16 7.95
N ASN A 65 -1.88 19.46 8.55
CA ASN A 65 -0.90 20.17 9.38
C ASN A 65 0.34 19.41 9.90
N ASP A 66 0.98 18.49 9.17
CA ASP A 66 2.10 17.73 9.77
C ASP A 66 3.39 17.61 8.94
N THR A 67 4.44 18.33 9.31
CA THR A 67 5.79 18.12 8.73
C THR A 67 6.54 16.93 9.36
N ASP A 68 5.95 16.24 10.34
CA ASP A 68 6.68 15.41 11.30
C ASP A 68 6.33 13.91 11.18
N ILE A 69 5.84 13.45 10.02
CA ILE A 69 5.37 12.06 9.79
C ILE A 69 5.95 11.52 8.49
N ARG A 70 6.45 10.26 8.44
CA ARG A 70 7.16 9.74 7.26
C ARG A 70 7.03 8.21 6.93
N VAL A 71 6.36 7.34 7.71
CA VAL A 71 6.42 5.85 7.49
C VAL A 71 5.08 5.12 7.72
N VAL A 72 4.70 4.18 6.84
CA VAL A 72 3.45 3.37 6.94
C VAL A 72 3.69 1.94 6.47
N SER A 73 3.44 0.92 7.30
CA SER A 73 3.64 -0.50 6.98
C SER A 73 2.32 -1.26 6.84
N PRO A 74 2.05 -1.89 5.67
CA PRO A 74 0.92 -2.81 5.51
C PRO A 74 1.32 -4.29 5.39
N LEU A 75 0.45 -5.15 5.94
CA LEU A 75 0.34 -6.61 5.75
C LEU A 75 -1.04 -6.89 5.10
N PRO A 76 -1.35 -8.10 4.56
CA PRO A 76 -2.13 -8.23 3.33
C PRO A 76 -3.46 -7.53 3.34
N PHE A 77 -3.76 -6.94 2.20
CA PHE A 77 -5.01 -6.26 1.92
C PHE A 77 -5.68 -6.97 0.76
N PHE A 78 -6.99 -7.14 0.85
CA PHE A 78 -7.85 -7.58 -0.24
C PHE A 78 -9.23 -6.94 -0.05
N ASP A 79 -9.92 -6.59 -1.14
CA ASP A 79 -11.30 -6.10 -1.13
C ASP A 79 -12.00 -6.41 -2.48
N PRO A 80 -13.10 -7.20 -2.48
CA PRO A 80 -14.03 -7.33 -3.59
C PRO A 80 -15.40 -6.65 -3.31
N GLY A 81 -15.54 -5.89 -2.22
CA GLY A 81 -16.80 -5.27 -1.78
C GLY A 81 -17.10 -3.96 -2.50
N ILE A 82 -17.92 -4.01 -3.56
CA ILE A 82 -18.26 -2.82 -4.36
C ILE A 82 -19.72 -2.40 -4.15
N PRO A 83 -19.92 -1.20 -3.56
CA PRO A 83 -20.85 -0.26 -4.17
C PRO A 83 -20.20 1.07 -4.61
N ASP A 84 -18.97 1.39 -4.16
CA ASP A 84 -18.30 2.64 -4.55
C ASP A 84 -16.76 2.52 -4.62
N MET A 85 -16.23 2.12 -5.78
CA MET A 85 -14.79 2.07 -6.06
C MET A 85 -14.13 3.46 -6.10
N THR A 86 -14.91 4.54 -6.13
CA THR A 86 -14.38 5.92 -6.20
C THR A 86 -13.62 6.27 -4.92
N PHE A 87 -14.10 5.80 -3.77
CA PHE A 87 -13.53 6.13 -2.47
C PHE A 87 -12.15 5.49 -2.22
N PRO A 88 -11.94 4.16 -2.43
CA PRO A 88 -10.62 3.54 -2.36
C PRO A 88 -9.58 4.20 -3.29
N VAL A 89 -9.99 4.55 -4.52
CA VAL A 89 -9.10 5.12 -5.52
C VAL A 89 -8.67 6.54 -5.16
N ALA A 90 -9.61 7.38 -4.73
CA ALA A 90 -9.30 8.72 -4.22
C ALA A 90 -8.38 8.65 -2.98
N LEU A 91 -8.61 7.67 -2.11
CA LEU A 91 -7.80 7.45 -0.92
C LEU A 91 -6.34 7.12 -1.27
N LEU A 92 -6.10 6.16 -2.15
CA LEU A 92 -4.75 5.80 -2.61
C LEU A 92 -4.08 6.95 -3.37
N TRP A 93 -4.82 7.67 -4.20
CA TRP A 93 -4.33 8.90 -4.83
C TRP A 93 -3.87 9.92 -3.79
N ASN A 94 -4.63 10.15 -2.73
CA ASN A 94 -4.28 11.10 -1.69
C ASN A 94 -2.98 10.73 -0.96
N ILE A 95 -2.66 9.44 -0.80
CA ILE A 95 -1.37 8.98 -0.26
C ILE A 95 -0.21 9.49 -1.13
N THR A 96 -0.35 9.40 -2.45
CA THR A 96 0.67 9.90 -3.39
C THR A 96 0.80 11.44 -3.37
N GLN A 97 -0.18 12.15 -2.78
CA GLN A 97 -0.19 13.60 -2.62
C GLN A 97 0.21 14.08 -1.22
N LEU A 98 0.49 13.16 -0.30
CA LEU A 98 0.97 13.52 1.02
C LEU A 98 2.27 14.35 0.90
N PRO A 99 2.38 15.49 1.62
CA PRO A 99 3.62 16.26 1.69
C PRO A 99 4.75 15.50 2.41
N GLN A 100 4.39 14.44 3.12
CA GLN A 100 5.29 13.50 3.77
C GLN A 100 5.96 12.57 2.76
N ALA A 101 7.18 12.12 3.07
CA ALA A 101 7.73 10.94 2.41
C ALA A 101 6.98 9.72 2.96
N THR A 102 6.68 8.72 2.14
CA THR A 102 5.99 7.50 2.59
C THR A 102 6.82 6.26 2.28
N ILE A 103 7.09 5.47 3.32
CA ILE A 103 7.88 4.23 3.22
C ILE A 103 7.01 3.05 3.64
N ALA A 104 6.86 2.08 2.75
CA ALA A 104 6.21 0.80 3.02
C ALA A 104 7.20 -0.26 3.46
N VAL A 105 6.89 -0.91 4.58
CA VAL A 105 7.62 -2.05 5.15
C VAL A 105 6.77 -3.30 4.99
N ILE A 106 7.27 -4.29 4.26
CA ILE A 106 6.50 -5.45 3.80
C ILE A 106 7.08 -6.74 4.40
N GLU A 107 6.29 -7.42 5.22
CA GLU A 107 6.69 -8.69 5.85
C GLU A 107 5.70 -9.83 5.57
N GLY A 108 4.75 -9.60 4.67
CA GLY A 108 3.70 -10.53 4.31
C GLY A 108 3.17 -10.28 2.90
N ARG A 109 2.08 -10.95 2.58
CA ARG A 109 1.41 -10.85 1.29
C ARG A 109 0.83 -9.45 1.09
N ALA A 110 0.71 -8.98 -0.14
CA ALA A 110 -0.11 -7.82 -0.50
C ALA A 110 -0.54 -7.94 -1.96
N ARG A 111 -1.85 -8.04 -2.21
CA ARG A 111 -2.39 -8.30 -3.54
C ARG A 111 -3.50 -7.31 -3.91
N GLY A 112 -3.74 -7.14 -5.20
CA GLY A 112 -4.76 -6.22 -5.71
C GLY A 112 -4.63 -4.81 -5.11
N ILE A 113 -5.71 -4.29 -4.53
CA ILE A 113 -5.72 -2.99 -3.84
C ILE A 113 -4.62 -2.85 -2.76
N GLY A 114 -4.19 -3.94 -2.15
CA GLY A 114 -3.05 -3.96 -1.23
C GLY A 114 -1.72 -3.66 -1.89
N ASN A 115 -1.48 -4.24 -3.06
CA ASN A 115 -0.32 -3.93 -3.86
C ASN A 115 -0.42 -2.50 -4.42
N GLU A 116 -1.62 -2.04 -4.77
CA GLU A 116 -1.84 -0.65 -5.19
C GLU A 116 -1.58 0.36 -4.07
N PHE A 117 -1.94 0.02 -2.83
CA PHE A 117 -1.58 0.81 -1.65
C PHE A 117 -0.05 0.92 -1.51
N LEU A 118 0.67 -0.20 -1.63
CA LEU A 118 2.13 -0.21 -1.58
C LEU A 118 2.77 0.66 -2.67
N MET A 119 2.21 0.62 -3.88
CA MET A 119 2.69 1.44 -5.01
C MET A 119 2.33 2.92 -4.86
N SER A 120 1.33 3.24 -4.04
CA SER A 120 0.99 4.62 -3.68
C SER A 120 1.97 5.22 -2.66
N CYS A 121 2.79 4.40 -2.01
CA CYS A 121 3.92 4.87 -1.20
C CYS A 121 5.13 5.25 -2.08
N ASP A 122 5.96 6.18 -1.60
CA ASP A 122 7.15 6.64 -2.34
C ASP A 122 8.22 5.54 -2.41
N MET A 123 8.37 4.74 -1.35
CA MET A 123 9.38 3.69 -1.21
C MET A 123 8.77 2.41 -0.63
N ARG A 124 9.29 1.24 -1.03
CA ARG A 124 8.88 -0.10 -0.59
C ARG A 124 10.10 -0.95 -0.26
N PHE A 125 10.13 -1.52 0.94
CA PHE A 125 11.17 -2.44 1.37
C PHE A 125 10.52 -3.70 1.96
N ALA A 126 11.10 -4.85 1.69
CA ALA A 126 10.53 -6.13 2.11
C ALA A 126 11.54 -7.07 2.76
N THR A 127 11.08 -8.04 3.54
CA THR A 127 11.90 -9.20 3.88
C THR A 127 11.92 -10.23 2.74
N THR A 128 12.95 -11.06 2.66
CA THR A 128 13.00 -12.23 1.75
C THR A 128 12.21 -13.43 2.26
N SER A 129 11.42 -13.24 3.32
CA SER A 129 10.54 -14.25 3.89
C SER A 129 9.63 -14.84 2.80
N PRO A 130 9.41 -16.17 2.76
CA PRO A 130 8.43 -16.79 1.87
C PRO A 130 7.00 -16.28 2.06
N SER A 131 6.74 -15.58 3.17
CA SER A 131 5.45 -14.93 3.40
C SER A 131 5.24 -13.65 2.59
N VAL A 132 6.30 -13.06 2.02
CA VAL A 132 6.20 -11.88 1.16
C VAL A 132 5.89 -12.30 -0.26
N LEU A 133 4.64 -12.06 -0.66
CA LEU A 133 4.13 -12.29 -2.01
C LEU A 133 3.33 -11.07 -2.46
N LEU A 134 3.69 -10.50 -3.61
CA LEU A 134 2.97 -9.36 -4.19
C LEU A 134 2.24 -9.79 -5.46
N ALA A 135 1.07 -9.22 -5.74
CA ALA A 135 0.36 -9.50 -6.99
C ALA A 135 -0.63 -8.39 -7.37
N GLN A 136 -0.94 -8.33 -8.67
CA GLN A 136 -2.22 -7.81 -9.15
C GLN A 136 -3.06 -9.01 -9.55
N LEU A 137 -4.28 -9.11 -9.03
CA LEU A 137 -5.14 -10.29 -9.20
C LEU A 137 -6.36 -10.03 -10.08
N GLU A 138 -6.67 -8.76 -10.34
CA GLU A 138 -7.93 -8.27 -10.89
C GLU A 138 -8.26 -8.91 -12.24
N THR A 139 -7.23 -9.16 -13.07
CA THR A 139 -7.43 -9.76 -14.40
C THR A 139 -8.05 -11.15 -14.34
N SER A 140 -7.81 -11.93 -13.28
CA SER A 140 -8.48 -13.23 -13.13
C SER A 140 -9.97 -13.09 -12.80
N PHE A 141 -10.40 -11.97 -12.23
CA PHE A 141 -11.81 -11.66 -12.05
C PHE A 141 -12.45 -11.08 -13.34
N GLY A 142 -11.66 -10.95 -14.42
CA GLY A 142 -12.07 -10.23 -15.62
C GLY A 142 -12.09 -8.70 -15.42
N LEU A 143 -11.37 -8.21 -14.41
CA LEU A 143 -11.28 -6.79 -14.06
C LEU A 143 -9.88 -6.24 -14.37
N ASN A 144 -9.77 -4.92 -14.47
CA ASN A 144 -8.49 -4.21 -14.49
C ASN A 144 -8.10 -3.77 -13.06
N PRO A 145 -6.80 -3.58 -12.74
CA PRO A 145 -6.39 -2.89 -11.52
C PRO A 145 -6.93 -1.45 -11.47
N GLY A 146 -7.68 -1.13 -10.42
CA GLY A 146 -8.54 0.06 -10.37
C GLY A 146 -7.90 1.33 -9.84
N ALA A 147 -6.78 1.24 -9.11
CA ALA A 147 -6.10 2.38 -8.51
C ALA A 147 -4.74 2.68 -9.18
N GLY A 148 -4.63 2.34 -10.47
CA GLY A 148 -3.44 2.63 -11.29
C GLY A 148 -2.34 1.59 -11.18
N GLY A 149 -2.59 0.45 -10.54
CA GLY A 149 -1.55 -0.51 -10.20
C GLY A 149 -0.76 -1.05 -11.39
N ALA A 150 -1.45 -1.42 -12.47
CA ALA A 150 -0.78 -1.85 -13.70
C ALA A 150 0.10 -0.76 -14.32
N MET A 151 -0.29 0.51 -14.19
CA MET A 151 0.43 1.65 -14.80
C MET A 151 1.70 1.98 -14.01
N TYR A 152 1.65 1.91 -12.67
CA TYR A 152 2.85 2.00 -11.85
C TYR A 152 3.83 0.89 -12.18
N LEU A 153 3.36 -0.35 -12.28
CA LEU A 153 4.21 -1.49 -12.67
C LEU A 153 4.82 -1.31 -14.06
N ALA A 154 4.06 -0.79 -15.03
CA ALA A 154 4.58 -0.56 -16.39
C ALA A 154 5.80 0.39 -16.39
N HIS A 155 5.81 1.37 -15.50
CA HIS A 155 6.95 2.27 -15.30
C HIS A 155 8.10 1.62 -14.50
N GLN A 156 7.77 0.83 -13.46
CA GLN A 156 8.75 0.27 -12.53
C GLN A 156 9.49 -0.96 -13.08
N ILE A 157 8.74 -1.95 -13.58
CA ILE A 157 9.29 -3.24 -14.02
C ILE A 157 9.30 -3.40 -15.55
N GLY A 158 8.75 -2.42 -16.26
CA GLY A 158 8.66 -2.41 -17.72
C GLY A 158 7.49 -3.22 -18.26
N ARG A 159 6.99 -2.78 -19.43
CA ARG A 159 5.77 -3.29 -20.09
C ARG A 159 5.66 -4.82 -20.17
N GLY A 160 6.74 -5.50 -20.57
CA GLY A 160 6.72 -6.95 -20.76
C GLY A 160 6.45 -7.73 -19.47
N ARG A 161 7.16 -7.37 -18.39
CA ARG A 161 6.98 -8.00 -17.07
C ARG A 161 5.64 -7.62 -16.46
N THR A 162 5.17 -6.38 -16.67
CA THR A 162 3.83 -6.00 -16.23
C THR A 162 2.76 -6.91 -16.83
N PHE A 163 2.79 -7.16 -18.15
CA PHE A 163 1.85 -8.10 -18.75
C PHE A 163 2.01 -9.52 -18.21
N GLU A 164 3.25 -9.98 -18.03
CA GLU A 164 3.52 -11.32 -17.48
C GLU A 164 2.87 -11.55 -16.11
N TYR A 165 2.97 -10.58 -15.19
CA TYR A 165 2.44 -10.74 -13.83
C TYR A 165 0.96 -10.37 -13.72
N VAL A 166 0.54 -9.25 -14.32
CA VAL A 166 -0.83 -8.76 -14.21
C VAL A 166 -1.81 -9.66 -14.97
N PHE A 167 -1.49 -10.11 -16.19
CA PHE A 167 -2.41 -10.99 -16.92
C PHE A 167 -2.49 -12.40 -16.34
N ALA A 168 -1.39 -12.88 -15.76
CA ALA A 168 -1.37 -14.19 -15.12
C ALA A 168 -1.96 -14.17 -13.70
N SER A 169 -2.23 -12.99 -13.14
CA SER A 169 -2.64 -12.82 -11.73
C SER A 169 -1.74 -13.59 -10.75
N LYS A 170 -0.43 -13.65 -11.02
CA LYS A 170 0.51 -14.51 -10.27
C LYS A 170 1.27 -13.72 -9.22
N ASP A 171 1.68 -14.44 -8.18
CA ASP A 171 2.53 -13.90 -7.13
C ASP A 171 3.98 -13.68 -7.61
N ILE A 172 4.61 -12.63 -7.08
CA ILE A 172 6.06 -12.39 -7.13
C ILE A 172 6.64 -12.43 -5.71
N ASP A 173 7.77 -13.13 -5.54
CA ASP A 173 8.53 -13.12 -4.29
C ASP A 173 9.37 -11.84 -4.15
N ALA A 174 9.82 -11.53 -2.92
CA ALA A 174 10.57 -10.32 -2.63
C ALA A 174 11.91 -10.21 -3.39
N VAL A 175 12.62 -11.33 -3.61
CA VAL A 175 13.92 -11.34 -4.29
C VAL A 175 13.76 -10.97 -5.76
N THR A 176 12.76 -11.56 -6.42
CA THR A 176 12.42 -11.25 -7.81
C THR A 176 11.85 -9.84 -7.92
N ALA A 177 11.02 -9.41 -6.97
CA ALA A 177 10.46 -8.05 -6.91
C ALA A 177 11.54 -6.97 -6.81
N ASP A 178 12.57 -7.18 -5.98
CA ASP A 178 13.74 -6.30 -5.86
C ASP A 178 14.49 -6.23 -7.20
N LYS A 179 14.85 -7.41 -7.74
CA LYS A 179 15.56 -7.52 -9.03
C LYS A 179 14.84 -6.80 -10.18
N TYR A 180 13.51 -6.80 -10.18
CA TYR A 180 12.72 -6.18 -11.24
C TYR A 180 12.44 -4.69 -11.01
N GLY A 181 12.59 -4.20 -9.79
CA GLY A 181 12.27 -2.82 -9.41
C GLY A 181 10.82 -2.60 -8.97
N TRP A 182 10.08 -3.67 -8.65
CA TRP A 182 8.73 -3.56 -8.07
C TRP A 182 8.80 -3.00 -6.64
N ILE A 183 9.81 -3.44 -5.88
CA ILE A 183 10.20 -2.87 -4.59
C ILE A 183 11.61 -2.25 -4.69
N ASN A 184 11.97 -1.41 -3.73
CA ASN A 184 13.26 -0.74 -3.72
C ASN A 184 14.41 -1.65 -3.26
N ARG A 185 14.14 -2.56 -2.31
CA ARG A 185 15.11 -3.55 -1.80
C ARG A 185 14.44 -4.64 -0.97
N ALA A 186 14.97 -5.86 -1.04
CA ALA A 186 14.68 -6.94 -0.09
C ALA A 186 15.81 -7.15 0.94
N PHE A 187 15.47 -7.59 2.14
CA PHE A 187 16.39 -7.84 3.26
C PHE A 187 16.19 -9.25 3.81
N ASP A 188 17.27 -9.90 4.26
CA ASP A 188 17.19 -11.28 4.73
C ASP A 188 16.38 -11.44 6.02
N THR A 189 16.43 -10.42 6.89
CA THR A 189 15.69 -10.44 8.16
C THR A 189 14.85 -9.20 8.38
N SER A 190 13.78 -9.37 9.18
CA SER A 190 12.94 -8.28 9.68
C SER A 190 13.73 -7.22 10.45
N ALA A 191 14.76 -7.63 11.20
CA ALA A 191 15.60 -6.72 11.97
C ALA A 191 16.40 -5.81 11.04
N GLU A 192 17.09 -6.36 10.05
CA GLU A 192 17.87 -5.59 9.08
C GLU A 192 16.98 -4.65 8.24
N LEU A 193 15.81 -5.13 7.83
CA LEU A 193 14.79 -4.32 7.16
C LEU A 193 14.42 -3.09 8.01
N ARG A 194 14.08 -3.31 9.29
CA ARG A 194 13.62 -2.27 10.21
C ARG A 194 14.74 -1.30 10.54
N ASP A 195 15.93 -1.78 10.86
CA ASP A 195 17.10 -0.94 11.13
C ASP A 195 17.42 -0.02 9.93
N TYR A 196 17.35 -0.55 8.70
CA TYR A 196 17.55 0.25 7.50
C TYR A 196 16.47 1.31 7.31
N VAL A 197 15.20 0.93 7.46
CA VAL A 197 14.07 1.85 7.27
C VAL A 197 14.06 2.93 8.35
N ASP A 198 14.34 2.58 9.60
CA ASP A 198 14.40 3.52 10.72
C ASP A 198 15.53 4.53 10.51
N ALA A 199 16.72 4.07 10.10
CA ALA A 199 17.84 4.96 9.77
C ALA A 199 17.52 5.89 8.58
N LEU A 200 16.86 5.37 7.54
CA LEU A 200 16.44 6.15 6.38
C LEU A 200 15.39 7.20 6.75
N ALA A 201 14.36 6.82 7.50
CA ALA A 201 13.31 7.70 7.98
C ALA A 201 13.87 8.79 8.90
N ALA A 202 14.72 8.42 9.86
CA ALA A 202 15.40 9.35 10.74
C ALA A 202 16.26 10.36 9.96
N ARG A 203 16.96 9.91 8.92
CA ARG A 203 17.73 10.80 8.03
C ARG A 203 16.81 11.79 7.30
N ILE A 204 15.72 11.32 6.70
CA ILE A 204 14.77 12.17 5.96
C ILE A 204 14.10 13.19 6.89
N ALA A 205 13.80 12.80 8.13
CA ALA A 205 13.18 13.67 9.14
C ALA A 205 14.06 14.87 9.52
N LEU A 206 15.37 14.85 9.26
CA LEU A 206 16.28 15.98 9.49
C LEU A 206 16.16 17.08 8.43
N PHE A 207 15.51 16.81 7.29
CA PHE A 207 15.50 17.74 6.16
C PHE A 207 14.34 18.73 6.22
N PRO A 208 14.53 19.97 5.71
CA PRO A 208 13.43 20.93 5.59
C PRO A 208 12.27 20.36 4.75
N ALA A 209 11.05 20.40 5.29
CA ALA A 209 9.88 19.82 4.66
C ALA A 209 9.63 20.34 3.23
N ALA A 210 9.89 21.62 2.96
CA ALA A 210 9.74 22.21 1.63
C ALA A 210 10.57 21.50 0.56
N GLY A 211 11.77 21.02 0.90
CA GLY A 211 12.62 20.26 -0.02
C GLY A 211 12.01 18.89 -0.34
N ILE A 212 11.43 18.22 0.65
CA ILE A 212 10.77 16.92 0.46
C ILE A 212 9.52 17.09 -0.42
N VAL A 213 8.67 18.06 -0.10
CA VAL A 213 7.45 18.37 -0.87
C VAL A 213 7.76 18.71 -2.32
N GLY A 214 8.70 19.64 -2.56
CA GLY A 214 9.07 20.05 -3.90
C GLY A 214 9.70 18.93 -4.73
N THR A 215 10.57 18.13 -4.12
CA THR A 215 11.20 16.98 -4.78
C THR A 215 10.17 15.91 -5.13
N LYS A 216 9.27 15.57 -4.20
CA LYS A 216 8.18 14.61 -4.44
C LYS A 216 7.25 15.08 -5.55
N ALA A 217 6.88 16.36 -5.56
CA ALA A 217 6.05 16.93 -6.62
C ALA A 217 6.71 16.81 -8.00
N GLY A 218 8.02 17.11 -8.11
CA GLY A 218 8.77 16.98 -9.35
C GLY A 218 8.87 15.55 -9.86
N ILE A 219 9.10 14.58 -8.97
CA ILE A 219 9.11 13.15 -9.31
C ILE A 219 7.72 12.70 -9.79
N ASN A 220 6.68 12.99 -9.01
CA ASN A 220 5.31 12.59 -9.33
C ASN A 220 4.77 13.22 -10.61
N ALA A 221 5.30 14.38 -11.04
CA ALA A 221 4.93 14.99 -12.32
C ALA A 221 5.32 14.15 -13.54
N VAL A 222 6.29 13.24 -13.41
CA VAL A 222 6.78 12.40 -14.53
C VAL A 222 6.56 10.91 -14.31
N SER A 223 6.43 10.45 -13.08
CA SER A 223 6.36 9.01 -12.76
C SER A 223 4.97 8.51 -12.40
N ARG A 224 4.02 9.41 -12.16
CA ARG A 224 2.68 9.04 -11.67
C ARG A 224 1.67 9.05 -12.82
N PRO A 225 0.79 8.04 -12.93
CA PRO A 225 -0.33 8.10 -13.86
C PRO A 225 -1.23 9.31 -13.57
N PRO A 226 -1.79 9.98 -14.58
CA PRO A 226 -2.76 11.05 -14.36
C PRO A 226 -4.03 10.58 -13.63
N MET A 227 -4.62 11.42 -12.79
CA MET A 227 -5.79 11.05 -11.96
C MET A 227 -7.01 10.71 -12.80
N ASP A 228 -7.24 11.44 -13.89
CA ASP A 228 -8.34 11.20 -14.82
C ASP A 228 -8.26 9.81 -15.45
N VAL A 229 -7.04 9.36 -15.77
CA VAL A 229 -6.78 8.00 -16.27
C VAL A 229 -7.09 6.95 -15.19
N ILE A 230 -6.69 7.20 -13.93
CA ILE A 230 -7.00 6.29 -12.82
C ILE A 230 -8.52 6.24 -12.54
N ILE A 231 -9.21 7.38 -12.56
CA ILE A 231 -10.67 7.45 -12.40
C ILE A 231 -11.37 6.65 -13.51
N GLN A 232 -10.87 6.72 -14.74
CA GLN A 232 -11.43 5.94 -15.85
C GLN A 232 -11.27 4.43 -15.61
N GLU A 233 -10.11 3.97 -15.12
CA GLU A 233 -9.91 2.56 -14.75
C GLU A 233 -10.88 2.11 -13.65
N ALA A 234 -11.09 2.95 -12.63
CA ALA A 234 -12.02 2.66 -11.54
C ALA A 234 -13.48 2.55 -12.04
N GLN A 235 -13.88 3.43 -12.96
CA GLN A 235 -15.21 3.40 -13.59
C GLN A 235 -15.40 2.16 -14.46
N ASN A 236 -14.35 1.72 -15.17
CA ASN A 236 -14.38 0.51 -15.99
C ASN A 236 -14.71 -0.73 -15.15
N ILE A 237 -14.16 -0.85 -13.94
CA ILE A 237 -14.48 -1.96 -13.01
C ILE A 237 -15.98 -2.02 -12.71
N ILE A 238 -16.59 -0.88 -12.39
CA ILE A 238 -18.03 -0.80 -12.08
C ILE A 238 -18.86 -1.23 -13.30
N GLY A 239 -18.48 -0.77 -14.50
CA GLY A 239 -19.12 -1.15 -15.75
C GLY A 239 -19.04 -2.65 -16.02
N VAL A 240 -17.84 -3.23 -15.94
CA VAL A 240 -17.62 -4.66 -16.18
C VAL A 240 -18.34 -5.51 -15.13
N LEU A 241 -18.23 -5.18 -13.85
CA LEU A 241 -18.87 -5.94 -12.77
C LEU A 241 -20.40 -5.92 -12.89
N SER A 242 -21.00 -4.79 -13.27
CA SER A 242 -22.45 -4.68 -13.42
C SER A 242 -23.00 -5.37 -14.66
N GLN A 243 -22.20 -5.51 -15.72
CA GLN A 243 -22.67 -5.96 -17.03
C GLN A 243 -22.17 -7.35 -17.46
N THR A 244 -21.18 -7.92 -16.76
CA THR A 244 -20.50 -9.16 -17.20
C THR A 244 -20.85 -10.35 -16.31
N PRO A 245 -21.74 -11.28 -16.75
CA PRO A 245 -22.18 -12.40 -15.92
C PRO A 245 -21.06 -13.33 -15.47
N VAL A 246 -20.03 -13.54 -16.30
CA VAL A 246 -18.88 -14.40 -15.96
C VAL A 246 -18.08 -13.82 -14.80
N THR A 247 -17.81 -12.51 -14.81
CA THR A 247 -17.15 -11.79 -13.71
C THR A 247 -17.97 -11.89 -12.43
N GLN A 248 -19.29 -11.66 -12.49
CA GLN A 248 -20.17 -11.78 -11.32
C GLN A 248 -20.20 -13.21 -10.75
N ALA A 249 -20.25 -14.22 -11.62
CA ALA A 249 -20.23 -15.62 -11.22
C ALA A 249 -18.91 -16.00 -10.56
N PHE A 250 -17.78 -15.55 -11.12
CA PHE A 250 -16.46 -15.79 -10.55
C PHE A 250 -16.30 -15.11 -9.19
N ALA A 251 -16.72 -13.86 -9.04
CA ALA A 251 -16.69 -13.15 -7.75
C ALA A 251 -17.50 -13.91 -6.68
N LYS A 252 -18.71 -14.40 -7.01
CA LYS A 252 -19.52 -15.23 -6.11
C LYS A 252 -18.83 -16.55 -5.75
N LYS A 253 -18.24 -17.25 -6.73
CA LYS A 253 -17.47 -18.48 -6.50
C LYS A 253 -16.29 -18.21 -5.57
N PHE A 254 -15.57 -17.12 -5.80
CA PHE A 254 -14.42 -16.72 -4.99
C PHE A 254 -14.81 -16.47 -3.53
N VAL A 255 -15.85 -15.66 -3.29
CA VAL A 255 -16.38 -15.41 -1.93
C VAL A 255 -16.78 -16.71 -1.25
N ALA A 256 -17.43 -17.63 -1.97
CA ALA A 256 -17.82 -18.92 -1.40
C ALA A 256 -16.60 -19.79 -1.02
N VAL A 257 -15.60 -19.89 -1.90
CA VAL A 257 -14.40 -20.74 -1.68
C VAL A 257 -13.49 -20.18 -0.59
N THR A 258 -13.43 -18.86 -0.45
CA THR A 258 -12.64 -18.18 0.60
C THR A 258 -13.38 -18.10 1.94
N ASN A 259 -14.58 -18.69 2.06
CA ASN A 259 -15.45 -18.55 3.23
C ASN A 259 -15.65 -17.07 3.62
N ASN A 260 -16.11 -16.27 2.65
CA ASN A 260 -16.24 -14.83 2.82
C ASN A 260 -14.91 -14.15 3.19
N GLN A 261 -13.86 -14.51 2.45
CA GLN A 261 -12.53 -13.90 2.55
C GLN A 261 -11.91 -14.03 3.95
N SER A 262 -12.07 -15.22 4.56
CA SER A 262 -11.39 -15.60 5.78
C SER A 262 -9.99 -16.13 5.49
N LEU A 263 -9.17 -16.27 6.54
CA LEU A 263 -7.87 -16.89 6.40
C LEU A 263 -8.01 -18.35 5.94
N GLY A 264 -7.34 -18.72 4.85
CA GLY A 264 -7.39 -20.06 4.29
C GLY A 264 -6.32 -20.33 3.25
N ASP A 265 -6.28 -21.57 2.76
CA ASP A 265 -5.26 -22.04 1.79
C ASP A 265 -5.25 -21.21 0.50
N LEU A 266 -6.43 -20.86 -0.02
CA LEU A 266 -6.55 -20.02 -1.21
C LEU A 266 -5.99 -18.61 -0.98
N GLU A 267 -6.25 -18.00 0.17
CA GLU A 267 -5.69 -16.67 0.49
C GLU A 267 -4.17 -16.73 0.72
N LEU A 268 -3.67 -17.79 1.35
CA LEU A 268 -2.23 -17.95 1.59
C LEU A 268 -1.44 -18.22 0.30
N ASN A 269 -2.02 -19.02 -0.60
CA ASN A 269 -1.36 -19.57 -1.79
C ASN A 269 -2.07 -19.17 -3.10
N TYR A 270 -2.62 -17.95 -3.13
CA TYR A 270 -3.47 -17.46 -4.22
C TYR A 270 -2.85 -17.67 -5.61
N GLY A 271 -1.59 -17.25 -5.81
CA GLY A 271 -0.93 -17.37 -7.12
C GLY A 271 -0.88 -18.81 -7.66
N GLU A 272 -0.78 -19.81 -6.79
CA GLU A 272 -0.79 -21.22 -7.17
C GLU A 272 -2.21 -21.79 -7.32
N LYS A 273 -3.10 -21.43 -6.39
CA LYS A 273 -4.44 -22.01 -6.26
C LYS A 273 -5.46 -21.38 -7.19
N LEU A 274 -5.20 -20.18 -7.70
CA LEU A 274 -6.10 -19.44 -8.59
C LEU A 274 -6.58 -20.28 -9.78
N VAL A 275 -5.67 -21.01 -10.43
CA VAL A 275 -6.00 -21.78 -11.65
C VAL A 275 -7.04 -22.87 -11.38
N SER A 276 -7.04 -23.48 -10.19
CA SER A 276 -8.07 -24.47 -9.82
C SER A 276 -9.47 -23.89 -9.69
N LEU A 277 -9.63 -22.57 -9.64
CA LEU A 277 -10.94 -21.92 -9.66
C LEU A 277 -11.55 -21.86 -11.07
N PHE A 278 -10.79 -22.16 -12.12
CA PHE A 278 -11.25 -22.16 -13.51
C PHE A 278 -11.44 -23.56 -14.11
N GLN A 279 -11.01 -24.59 -13.38
CA GLN A 279 -11.22 -26.01 -13.70
C GLN A 279 -12.50 -26.52 -13.06
#